data_AF-A0A2N2SB74-F1
#
_entry.id   AF-A0A2N2SB74-F1
#
_cell.length_a   1.000
_cell.length_b   1.000
_cell.length_c   1.000
_cell.angle_alpha   90.00
_cell.angle_beta   90.00
_cell.angle_gamma   90.00
#
_symmetry.space_group_name_H-M   'P 1'
#
loop_
_entity.id
_entity.type
_entity.pdbx_description
1 polymer ?
#
loop_
_entity_poly.entity_id
_entity_poly.type
_entity_poly.pdbx_seq_one_letter_code
_entity_poly.pdbx_strand_id
1 'polypeptide(L)'
;AEAMAALPPEYLHEPTMALAAGEDGLDIVRKLIAEAAQHLHPEGLLAVEVGHNRDIVENAFPELPFSWLSTRGGDDMVFLLKREDLPGGQV
;
A
#
# COMPACT_ATOMS: atom_id res chain seq x y z
N ALA A 1 -10.61 -5.40 -9.98
CA ALA A 1 -10.81 -6.76 -10.55
C ALA A 1 -10.22 -6.94 -11.97
N GLU A 2 -10.29 -5.92 -12.83
CA GLU A 2 -9.76 -5.99 -14.22
C GLU A 2 -8.27 -6.34 -14.30
N ALA A 3 -7.45 -5.86 -13.36
CA ALA A 3 -6.03 -6.18 -13.30
C ALA A 3 -5.75 -7.69 -13.16
N MET A 4 -6.54 -8.40 -12.35
CA MET A 4 -6.41 -9.86 -12.18
C MET A 4 -6.74 -10.63 -13.46
N ALA A 5 -7.67 -10.10 -14.27
CA ALA A 5 -8.03 -10.70 -15.56
C ALA A 5 -6.97 -10.44 -16.64
N ALA A 6 -6.15 -9.39 -16.47
CA ALA A 6 -5.07 -9.03 -17.40
C ALA A 6 -3.71 -9.68 -17.05
N LEU A 7 -3.65 -10.49 -15.99
CA LEU A 7 -2.41 -11.13 -15.57
C LEU A 7 -1.89 -12.12 -16.64
N PRO A 8 -0.57 -12.16 -16.87
CA PRO A 8 0.04 -13.20 -17.70
C PRO A 8 -0.25 -14.60 -17.14
N PRO A 9 -0.35 -15.64 -17.99
CA PRO A 9 -0.73 -16.99 -17.57
C PRO A 9 0.13 -17.58 -16.44
N GLU A 10 1.41 -17.22 -16.38
CA GLU A 10 2.33 -17.66 -15.33
C GLU A 10 1.86 -17.24 -13.92
N TYR A 11 1.32 -16.02 -13.75
CA TYR A 11 0.84 -15.51 -12.45
C TYR A 11 -0.45 -16.19 -11.98
N LEU A 12 -1.20 -16.83 -12.89
CA LEU A 12 -2.41 -17.60 -12.53
C LEU A 12 -2.07 -18.89 -11.75
N HIS A 13 -0.79 -19.27 -11.68
CA HIS A 13 -0.32 -20.38 -10.85
C HIS A 13 -0.01 -19.96 -9.41
N GLU A 14 0.02 -18.66 -9.12
CA GLU A 14 0.21 -18.14 -7.77
C GLU A 14 -1.12 -18.08 -7.01
N PRO A 15 -1.12 -18.16 -5.67
CA PRO A 15 -2.33 -18.03 -4.88
C PRO A 15 -3.00 -16.67 -5.13
N THR A 16 -4.30 -16.67 -5.46
CA THR A 16 -5.05 -15.42 -5.69
C THR A 16 -4.96 -14.45 -4.51
N MET A 17 -4.95 -14.96 -3.27
CA MET A 17 -4.83 -14.14 -2.06
C MET A 17 -3.48 -13.40 -1.94
N ALA A 18 -2.45 -13.82 -2.69
CA ALA A 18 -1.16 -13.15 -2.74
C ALA A 18 -1.13 -11.98 -3.75
N LEU A 19 -2.10 -11.93 -4.67
CA LEU A 19 -2.13 -10.97 -5.78
C LEU A 19 -3.31 -10.00 -5.69
N ALA A 20 -4.48 -10.49 -5.27
CA ALA A 20 -5.71 -9.72 -5.22
C ALA A 20 -5.87 -9.02 -3.85
N ALA A 21 -6.19 -7.73 -3.89
CA ALA A 21 -6.42 -6.90 -2.71
C ALA A 21 -7.74 -6.11 -2.83
N GLY A 22 -8.84 -6.80 -3.11
CA GLY A 22 -10.17 -6.17 -3.22
C GLY A 22 -10.50 -5.64 -4.61
N GLU A 23 -11.55 -4.83 -4.68
CA GLU A 23 -12.08 -4.32 -5.95
C GLU A 23 -11.13 -3.31 -6.62
N ASP A 24 -10.66 -2.34 -5.84
CA ASP A 24 -9.72 -1.26 -6.21
C ASP A 24 -8.25 -1.64 -5.97
N GLY A 25 -7.98 -2.79 -5.36
CA GLY A 25 -6.63 -3.26 -5.05
C GLY A 25 -6.05 -2.72 -3.74
N LEU A 26 -6.84 -2.06 -2.88
CA LEU A 26 -6.36 -1.42 -1.65
C LEU A 26 -6.86 -2.04 -0.34
N ASP A 27 -7.60 -3.16 -0.34
CA ASP A 27 -8.16 -3.73 0.90
C ASP A 27 -7.08 -3.98 1.97
N ILE A 28 -5.96 -4.58 1.59
CA ILE A 28 -4.86 -4.83 2.51
C ILE A 28 -4.13 -3.54 2.90
N VAL A 29 -4.01 -2.57 1.99
CA VAL A 29 -3.39 -1.26 2.24
C VAL A 29 -4.20 -0.49 3.28
N ARG A 30 -5.53 -0.49 3.16
CA ARG A 30 -6.46 0.10 4.14
C ARG A 30 -6.26 -0.51 5.52
N LYS A 31 -6.13 -1.84 5.59
CA LYS A 31 -5.87 -2.53 6.85
C LYS A 31 -4.50 -2.16 7.44
N LEU A 32 -3.45 -2.16 6.63
CA LEU A 32 -2.10 -1.78 7.07
C LEU A 32 -2.06 -0.36 7.63
N ILE A 33 -2.67 0.62 6.94
CA ILE A 33 -2.71 2.00 7.41
C ILE A 33 -3.49 2.13 8.72
N ALA A 34 -4.63 1.44 8.84
CA ALA A 34 -5.46 1.50 10.05
C ALA A 34 -4.80 0.86 11.29
N GLU A 35 -3.98 -0.18 11.09
CA GLU A 35 -3.43 -1.00 12.17
C GLU A 35 -1.93 -0.80 12.41
N ALA A 36 -1.17 -0.19 11.51
CA ALA A 36 0.29 -0.15 11.66
C ALA A 36 0.76 0.66 12.87
N ALA A 37 0.04 1.70 13.28
CA ALA A 37 0.43 2.57 14.39
C ALA A 37 0.58 1.83 15.74
N GLN A 38 -0.26 0.82 16.00
CA GLN A 38 -0.21 -0.01 17.22
C GLN A 38 0.97 -1.01 17.23
N HIS A 39 1.60 -1.24 16.07
CA HIS A 39 2.68 -2.20 15.92
C HIS A 39 4.06 -1.56 15.77
N LEU A 40 4.13 -0.28 15.39
CA LEU A 40 5.38 0.44 15.20
C LEU A 40 5.89 1.03 16.50
N HIS A 41 7.22 1.08 16.69
CA HIS A 41 7.84 1.90 17.74
C HIS A 41 7.67 3.40 17.45
N PRO A 42 7.82 4.30 18.44
CA PRO A 42 7.94 5.73 18.18
C PRO A 42 8.97 6.00 17.08
N GLU A 43 8.69 6.97 16.22
CA GLU A 43 9.50 7.30 15.02
C GLU A 43 9.60 6.16 13.98
N GLY A 44 8.82 5.08 14.13
CA GLY A 44 8.77 3.97 13.18
C GLY A 44 8.19 4.35 11.82
N LEU A 45 8.55 3.57 10.80
CA LEU A 45 8.11 3.78 9.42
C LEU A 45 7.29 2.59 8.92
N LEU A 46 6.22 2.88 8.18
CA LEU A 46 5.51 1.94 7.34
C LEU A 46 5.96 2.14 5.89
N ALA A 47 6.45 1.08 5.24
CA ALA A 47 6.80 1.06 3.83
C ALA A 47 5.92 0.02 3.11
N VAL A 48 5.21 0.42 2.05
CA VAL A 48 4.30 -0.47 1.32
C VAL A 48 4.46 -0.27 -0.18
N GLU A 49 4.65 -1.36 -0.91
CA GLU A 49 4.62 -1.37 -2.37
C GLU A 49 3.18 -1.54 -2.86
N VAL A 50 2.75 -0.69 -3.79
CA VAL A 50 1.39 -0.70 -4.36
C VAL A 50 1.39 -0.75 -5.89
N GLY A 51 2.55 -1.00 -6.51
CA GLY A 51 2.68 -1.00 -7.96
C GLY A 51 2.22 0.33 -8.57
N HIS A 52 1.46 0.26 -9.67
CA HIS A 52 0.98 1.44 -10.39
C HIS A 52 -0.23 2.15 -9.74
N ASN A 53 -0.55 1.87 -8.47
CA ASN A 53 -1.77 2.36 -7.83
C ASN A 53 -1.59 3.67 -7.03
N ARG A 54 -0.54 4.46 -7.31
CA ARG A 54 -0.28 5.73 -6.61
C ARG A 54 -1.51 6.64 -6.54
N ASP A 55 -2.14 6.92 -7.69
CA ASP A 55 -3.30 7.82 -7.74
C ASP A 55 -4.48 7.27 -6.93
N ILE A 56 -4.68 5.95 -6.90
CA ILE A 56 -5.75 5.32 -6.13
C ILE A 56 -5.48 5.48 -4.63
N VAL A 57 -4.22 5.29 -4.21
CA VAL A 57 -3.79 5.48 -2.82
C VAL A 57 -3.97 6.93 -2.38
N GLU A 58 -3.46 7.89 -3.15
CA GLU A 58 -3.56 9.32 -2.79
C GLU A 58 -5.03 9.78 -2.74
N ASN A 59 -5.88 9.33 -3.67
CA ASN A 59 -7.31 9.63 -3.63
C ASN A 59 -8.04 8.97 -2.45
N ALA A 60 -7.61 7.77 -2.03
CA ALA A 60 -8.20 7.06 -0.90
C ALA A 60 -7.82 7.68 0.45
N PHE A 61 -6.68 8.37 0.53
CA PHE A 61 -6.14 8.93 1.77
C PHE A 61 -5.56 10.34 1.55
N PRO A 62 -6.38 11.34 1.16
CA PRO A 62 -5.89 12.66 0.74
C PRO A 62 -5.19 13.46 1.84
N GLU A 63 -5.40 13.09 3.11
CA GLU A 63 -4.85 13.79 4.27
C GLU A 63 -3.50 13.20 4.74
N LEU A 64 -3.08 12.04 4.21
CA LEU A 64 -1.84 11.39 4.65
C LEU A 64 -0.61 11.94 3.90
N PRO A 65 0.50 12.22 4.60
CA PRO A 65 1.70 12.82 4.01
C PRO A 65 2.60 11.76 3.35
N PHE A 66 2.13 11.15 2.26
CA PHE A 66 2.89 10.12 1.55
C PHE A 66 4.24 10.63 1.04
N SER A 67 5.30 9.89 1.34
CA SER A 67 6.62 10.05 0.70
C SER A 67 6.86 8.89 -0.25
N TRP A 68 6.83 9.16 -1.56
CA TRP A 68 7.08 8.15 -2.59
C TRP A 68 8.57 7.94 -2.84
N LEU A 69 8.99 6.68 -2.86
CA LEU A 69 10.38 6.29 -3.05
C LEU A 69 10.67 5.92 -4.50
N SER A 70 11.78 6.43 -5.01
CA SER A 70 12.42 5.90 -6.21
C SER A 70 13.09 4.56 -5.91
N THR A 71 12.73 3.52 -6.67
CA THR A 71 13.33 2.19 -6.56
C THR A 71 13.96 1.78 -7.89
N ARG A 72 14.76 0.70 -7.88
CA ARG A 72 15.27 0.12 -9.13
C ARG A 72 14.16 -0.43 -10.02
N GLY A 73 13.00 -0.77 -9.46
CA GLY A 73 11.84 -1.29 -10.19
C GLY A 73 10.95 -0.21 -10.80
N GLY A 74 11.26 1.06 -10.56
CA GLY A 74 10.45 2.20 -10.97
C GLY A 74 10.34 3.24 -9.87
N ASP A 75 9.98 4.45 -10.27
CA ASP A 75 9.54 5.49 -9.36
C ASP A 75 8.09 5.23 -8.92
N ASP A 76 7.70 5.79 -7.78
CA ASP A 76 6.29 5.86 -7.34
C ASP A 76 5.59 4.53 -7.03
N MET A 77 6.35 3.45 -6.81
CA MET A 77 5.78 2.13 -6.50
C MET A 77 5.66 1.88 -5.00
N VAL A 78 6.50 2.53 -4.18
CA VAL A 78 6.59 2.33 -2.74
C VAL A 78 6.36 3.66 -2.03
N PHE A 79 5.40 3.71 -1.10
CA PHE A 79 5.23 4.85 -0.22
C PHE A 79 5.81 4.60 1.16
N LEU A 80 6.21 5.68 1.83
CA LEU A 80 6.52 5.74 3.25
C LEU A 80 5.51 6.60 3.98
N LEU A 81 5.11 6.14 5.16
CA LEU A 81 4.40 6.90 6.18
C LEU A 81 5.10 6.72 7.52
N LYS A 82 5.18 7.77 8.33
CA LYS A 82 5.64 7.63 9.70
C LYS A 82 4.50 7.17 10.58
N ARG A 83 4.86 6.50 11.70
CA ARG A 83 3.91 6.11 12.73
C ARG A 83 3.02 7.28 13.15
N GLU A 84 3.60 8.45 13.38
CA GLU A 84 2.92 9.65 13.90
C GLU A 84 1.82 10.19 12.98
N ASP A 85 1.91 9.90 11.68
CA ASP A 85 0.95 10.34 10.67
C ASP A 85 -0.20 9.33 10.47
N LEU A 86 -0.04 8.11 10.99
CA LEU A 86 -1.05 7.06 10.87
C LEU A 86 -2.22 7.28 11.85
N PRO A 87 -3.42 6.78 11.54
CA PRO A 87 -4.54 6.73 12.48
C PRO A 87 -4.11 6.09 13.82
N GLY A 88 -4.35 6.80 14.93
CA GLY A 88 -3.95 6.35 16.27
C GLY A 88 -2.44 6.47 16.57
N GLY A 89 -1.67 7.13 15.69
CA GLY A 89 -0.23 7.35 15.82
C GLY A 89 0.16 8.53 16.71
N GLN A 90 -0.73 9.50 16.85
CA GLN A 90 -0.56 10.67 17.72
C GLN A 90 -0.94 10.27 19.16
N VAL A 91 0.05 10.22 20.06
CA VAL A 91 -0.14 9.98 21.50
C VAL A 91 0.01 11.29 22.26
#